data_AF-A0A941ZC90-F1
#
_entry.id   AF-A0A941ZC90-F1
#
_cell.length_a   1.000
_cell.length_b   1.000
_cell.length_c   1.000
_cell.angle_alpha   90.00
_cell.angle_beta   90.00
_cell.angle_gamma   90.00
#
_symmetry.space_group_name_H-M   'P 1'
#
loop_
_entity.id
_entity.type
_entity.pdbx_description
1 polymer ?
#
loop_
_entity_poly.entity_id
_entity_poly.type
_entity_poly.pdbx_seq_one_letter_code
_entity_poly.pdbx_strand_id
1 'polypeptide(L)'
;VIDISVILSVDTLPEKEKRQRAEINLNLSGKTIHVESVAQDLYAAVDTLIDKLDRTVLKHKSKMQDHDRETIKRMPETSPGAAS
;
A
#
# COMPACT_ATOMS: atom_id res chain seq x y z
N VAL A 1 -1.47 1.50 16.06
CA VAL A 1 -0.82 2.79 15.72
C VAL A 1 -0.46 2.73 14.26
N ILE A 2 -0.76 3.78 13.49
CA ILE A 2 -0.33 3.90 12.09
C ILE A 2 0.85 4.86 12.12
N ASP A 3 1.97 4.45 11.50
CA ASP A 3 3.21 5.22 11.44
C ASP A 3 3.66 5.35 9.99
N ILE A 4 4.24 6.50 9.64
CA ILE A 4 4.72 6.78 8.29
C ILE A 4 6.11 7.42 8.37
N SER A 5 7.07 6.80 7.70
CA SER A 5 8.42 7.33 7.54
C SER A 5 8.66 7.70 6.08
N VAL A 6 9.11 8.94 5.85
CA VAL A 6 9.41 9.48 4.53
C VAL A 6 10.90 9.77 4.44
N ILE A 7 11.55 9.30 3.37
CA ILE A 7 12.97 9.51 3.14
C ILE A 7 13.13 10.14 1.75
N LEU A 8 13.79 11.30 1.72
CA LEU A 8 14.15 12.01 0.49
C LEU A 8 15.68 11.98 0.36
N SER A 9 16.19 11.65 -0.82
CA SER A 9 17.62 11.52 -1.04
C SER A 9 18.01 12.00 -2.43
N VAL A 10 19.16 12.66 -2.51
CA VAL A 10 19.73 13.15 -3.76
C VAL A 10 21.08 12.48 -3.97
N ASP A 11 21.24 11.80 -5.10
CA ASP A 11 22.54 11.29 -5.50
C ASP A 11 23.42 12.44 -6.00
N THR A 12 24.62 12.57 -5.43
CA THR A 12 25.55 13.66 -5.75
C THR A 12 26.36 13.38 -7.02
N LEU A 13 26.32 12.17 -7.56
CA LEU A 13 27.09 11.79 -8.75
C LEU A 13 26.49 12.38 -10.03
N PRO A 14 27.21 13.27 -10.74
CA PRO A 14 26.69 14.00 -11.89
C PRO A 14 26.31 13.13 -13.12
N GLU A 15 26.85 11.93 -13.21
CA GLU A 15 26.57 11.00 -14.31
C GLU A 15 25.30 10.17 -14.11
N LYS A 16 24.72 10.15 -12.90
CA LYS A 16 23.56 9.31 -12.61
C LYS A 16 22.29 9.96 -13.12
N GLU A 17 21.55 9.26 -13.98
CA GLU A 17 20.19 9.66 -14.35
C GLU A 17 19.24 9.44 -13.17
N LYS A 18 18.22 10.31 -13.04
CA LYS A 18 17.18 10.23 -11.99
C LYS A 18 17.72 10.21 -10.55
N ARG A 19 18.46 11.26 -10.18
CA ARG A 19 19.15 11.34 -8.87
C ARG A 19 18.25 11.60 -7.68
N GLN A 20 17.03 12.07 -7.92
CA GLN A 20 16.10 12.45 -6.87
C GLN A 20 15.29 11.23 -6.50
N ARG A 21 15.47 10.72 -5.28
CA ARG A 21 14.76 9.56 -4.75
C ARG A 21 13.82 9.99 -3.64
N ALA A 22 12.60 9.46 -3.66
CA ALA A 22 11.65 9.61 -2.58
C ALA A 22 11.08 8.23 -2.21
N GLU A 23 11.04 7.93 -0.92
CA GLU A 23 10.64 6.65 -0.36
C GLU A 23 9.66 6.83 0.81
N ILE A 24 8.66 5.95 0.90
CA ILE A 24 7.70 5.88 2.00
C ILE A 24 7.68 4.46 2.58
N ASN A 25 7.82 4.39 3.90
CA ASN A 25 7.55 3.22 4.71
C ASN A 25 6.30 3.48 5.56
N LEU A 26 5.18 2.86 5.20
CA LEU A 26 3.90 2.97 5.90
C LEU A 26 3.66 1.72 6.74
N ASN A 27 3.69 1.89 8.06
CA ASN A 27 3.44 0.84 9.03
C ASN A 27 1.95 0.82 9.42
N LEU A 28 1.26 -0.24 9.01
CA LEU A 28 -0.13 -0.54 9.36
C LEU A 28 -0.15 -1.70 10.37
N SER A 29 -1.28 -1.86 11.07
CA SER A 29 -1.48 -3.00 11.95
C SER A 29 -1.32 -4.33 11.19
N GLY A 30 -0.24 -5.05 11.45
CA GLY A 30 0.07 -6.35 10.84
C GLY A 30 0.69 -6.29 9.44
N LYS A 31 1.04 -5.10 8.91
CA LYS A 31 1.70 -4.99 7.59
C LYS A 31 2.47 -3.69 7.42
N THR A 32 3.64 -3.77 6.79
CA THR A 32 4.37 -2.60 6.28
C THR A 32 4.21 -2.51 4.76
N ILE A 33 3.94 -1.31 4.26
CA ILE A 33 3.91 -0.97 2.83
C ILE A 33 5.15 -0.13 2.53
N HIS A 34 5.98 -0.62 1.63
CA HIS A 34 7.14 0.10 1.09
C HIS A 34 6.84 0.58 -0.32
N VAL A 35 7.13 1.85 -0.59
CA VAL A 35 6.98 2.46 -1.92
C VAL A 35 8.15 3.40 -2.17
N GLU A 36 8.69 3.38 -3.39
CA GLU A 36 9.75 4.30 -3.80
C GLU A 36 9.58 4.83 -5.22
N SER A 37 10.25 5.94 -5.49
CA SER A 37 10.31 6.60 -6.79
C SER A 37 11.68 7.24 -7.00
N VAL A 38 12.08 7.34 -8.27
CA VAL A 38 13.27 8.08 -8.70
C VAL A 38 12.93 8.95 -9.91
N ALA A 39 13.36 10.20 -9.91
CA ALA A 39 13.12 11.14 -11.00
C ALA A 39 14.26 12.17 -11.15
N GLN A 40 14.15 13.02 -12.18
CA GLN A 40 15.16 14.05 -12.49
C GLN A 40 15.12 15.22 -11.48
N ASP A 41 13.92 15.61 -11.06
CA ASP A 41 13.68 16.57 -9.98
C ASP A 41 12.87 15.89 -8.83
N LEU A 42 12.91 16.50 -7.65
CA LEU A 42 12.30 15.95 -6.45
C LEU A 42 10.76 15.97 -6.51
N TYR A 43 10.17 16.94 -7.21
CA TYR A 43 8.71 17.05 -7.33
C TYR A 43 8.16 15.92 -8.19
N ALA A 44 8.80 15.61 -9.32
CA ALA A 44 8.45 14.48 -10.16
C ALA A 44 8.59 13.13 -9.42
N ALA A 45 9.59 13.01 -8.54
CA ALA A 45 9.74 11.82 -7.69
C ALA A 45 8.56 11.73 -6.71
N VAL A 46 8.25 12.80 -5.99
CA VAL A 46 7.14 12.84 -5.03
C VAL A 46 5.80 12.54 -5.70
N ASP A 47 5.47 13.17 -6.83
CA ASP A 47 4.20 12.90 -7.53
C ASP A 47 4.08 11.41 -7.90
N THR A 48 5.15 10.85 -8.48
CA THR A 48 5.20 9.43 -8.82
C THR A 48 5.09 8.53 -7.58
N LEU A 49 5.67 8.93 -6.45
CA LEU A 49 5.60 8.20 -5.19
C LEU A 49 4.18 8.15 -4.64
N ILE A 50 3.48 9.29 -4.66
CA ILE A 50 2.10 9.40 -4.17
C ILE A 50 1.16 8.55 -5.02
N ASP A 51 1.29 8.60 -6.35
CA ASP A 51 0.50 7.76 -7.26
C ASP A 51 0.69 6.26 -6.98
N LYS A 52 1.93 5.82 -6.71
CA LYS A 52 2.23 4.43 -6.35
C LYS A 52 1.67 4.06 -4.98
N LEU A 53 1.76 4.96 -4.01
CA LEU A 53 1.25 4.75 -2.66
C LEU A 53 -0.27 4.56 -2.68
N ASP A 54 -1.00 5.45 -3.34
CA ASP A 54 -2.47 5.37 -3.45
C ASP A 54 -2.91 4.03 -4.04
N ARG A 55 -2.34 3.63 -5.19
CA ARG A 55 -2.61 2.32 -5.80
C ARG A 55 -2.33 1.14 -4.88
N THR A 56 -1.27 1.22 -4.08
CA THR A 56 -0.86 0.14 -3.18
C THR A 56 -1.77 0.04 -1.96
N VAL A 57 -2.16 1.18 -1.40
CA VAL A 57 -3.12 1.26 -0.29
C VAL A 57 -4.50 0.79 -0.73
N LEU A 58 -4.98 1.20 -1.91
CA LEU A 58 -6.26 0.74 -2.47
C LEU A 58 -6.28 -0.78 -2.65
N LYS A 59 -5.22 -1.36 -3.24
CA LYS A 59 -5.07 -2.82 -3.37
C LYS A 59 -5.06 -3.52 -2.01
N HIS A 60 -4.41 -2.93 -1.01
CA HIS A 60 -4.38 -3.51 0.33
C HIS A 60 -5.76 -3.51 0.98
N LYS A 61 -6.47 -2.37 0.94
CA LYS A 61 -7.82 -2.23 1.48
C LYS A 61 -8.81 -3.17 0.78
N SER A 62 -8.72 -3.29 -0.54
CA SER A 62 -9.56 -4.21 -1.31
C SER A 62 -9.37 -5.67 -0.88
N LYS A 63 -8.13 -6.12 -0.67
CA LYS A 63 -7.85 -7.49 -0.18
C LYS A 63 -8.38 -7.76 1.22
N MET A 64 -8.27 -6.78 2.13
CA MET A 64 -8.83 -6.91 3.48
C MET A 64 -10.35 -7.04 3.43
N GLN A 65 -11.02 -6.18 2.66
CA GLN A 65 -12.47 -6.22 2.52
C GLN A 65 -12.97 -7.52 1.85
N ASP A 66 -12.21 -8.08 0.90
CA ASP A 66 -12.57 -9.33 0.25
C ASP A 66 -12.48 -10.53 1.21
N HIS A 67 -11.46 -10.58 2.06
CA HIS A 67 -11.37 -11.57 3.14
C HIS A 67 -12.55 -11.48 4.12
N ASP A 68 -12.97 -10.27 4.49
CA ASP A 68 -14.14 -10.07 5.36
C ASP A 68 -15.44 -10.54 4.68
N ARG A 69 -15.58 -10.37 3.36
CA ARG A 69 -16.77 -10.86 2.63
C ARG A 69 -16.76 -12.37 2.42
N GLU A 70 -15.60 -12.99 2.19
CA GLU A 70 -15.51 -14.43 1.99
C GLU A 70 -15.84 -15.20 3.28
N THR A 71 -15.43 -14.67 4.44
CA THR A 71 -15.71 -15.29 5.75
C THR A 71 -17.19 -15.25 6.11
N ILE A 72 -17.91 -14.16 5.81
CA ILE A 72 -19.37 -14.06 6.01
C ILE A 72 -20.11 -15.07 5.13
N LYS A 73 -19.65 -15.31 3.90
CA LYS A 73 -20.31 -16.20 2.94
C LYS A 73 -20.13 -17.69 3.26
N ARG A 74 -19.17 -18.06 4.11
CA ARG A 74 -18.88 -19.44 4.51
C ARG A 74 -19.61 -19.91 5.77
N MET A 75 -20.45 -19.07 6.40
CA MET A 75 -21.34 -19.57 7.45
C MET A 75 -22.33 -20.58 6.82
N PRO A 76 -22.32 -21.87 7.22
CA PRO A 76 -23.32 -22.80 6.75
C PRO A 76 -24.66 -22.38 7.31
N GLU A 77 -25.62 -22.12 6.43
CA GLU A 77 -27.03 -21.95 6.77
C GLU A 77 -27.51 -23.23 7.46
N THR A 78 -27.42 -23.29 8.80
CA THR A 78 -28.11 -24.31 9.57
C THR A 78 -29.61 -24.05 9.44
N SER A 79 -30.23 -24.73 8.49
CA SER A 79 -31.68 -24.77 8.33
C SER A 79 -32.28 -25.65 9.44
N PRO A 80 -33.09 -25.11 10.37
CA PRO A 80 -33.88 -25.94 11.28
C PRO A 80 -35.25 -26.12 10.65
N GLY A 81 -35.52 -27.26 10.02
CA GLY A 81 -36.80 -27.41 9.32
C GLY A 81 -37.02 -28.74 8.61
N ALA A 82 -36.95 -29.84 9.34
CA ALA A 82 -37.69 -31.05 8.98
C ALA A 82 -38.20 -31.69 10.27
N ALA A 83 -39.31 -31.12 10.78
CA ALA A 83 -40.15 -31.76 11.76
C ALA A 83 -41.26 -32.52 11.01
N SER A 84 -41.53 -33.72 11.54
CA SER A 84 -42.70 -34.59 11.34
C SER A 84 -42.73 -35.51 10.14
#